data_AF-A0A954Y9W0-F1
#
_entry.id   AF-A0A954Y9W0-F1
#
_cell.length_a   1.000
_cell.length_b   1.000
_cell.length_c   1.000
_cell.angle_alpha   90.00
_cell.angle_beta   90.00
_cell.angle_gamma   90.00
#
_symmetry.space_group_name_H-M   'P 1'
#
loop_
_entity.id
_entity.type
_entity.pdbx_description
1 polymer ?
#
loop_
_entity_poly.entity_id
_entity_poly.type
_entity_poly.pdbx_seq_one_letter_code
_entity_poly.pdbx_strand_id
1 'polypeptide(L)'
;MNIRATCLLACFLLWLCSRAFAEAPWAPDLSDGAYKNPVLFADYSDPDVIRVGDDFYLTASSFGCVPALPILHSKDLVNWRIIGHAAQRLSSRFDTVQHGNGIWAPCIRYHDGWYWIFVGDPDLGILMTRSREP
;
A
#
# COMPACT_ATOMS: atom_id res chain seq x y z
N MET A 1 -32.39 28.53 31.30
CA MET A 1 -31.76 27.89 30.12
C MET A 1 -31.03 26.65 30.60
N ASN A 2 -31.46 25.45 30.19
CA ASN A 2 -31.11 24.19 30.87
C ASN A 2 -29.76 23.66 30.37
N ILE A 3 -28.69 23.85 31.16
CA ILE A 3 -27.29 23.49 30.85
C ILE A 3 -27.14 22.04 30.38
N ARG A 4 -28.00 21.12 30.84
CA ARG A 4 -27.99 19.72 30.43
C ARG A 4 -28.38 19.51 28.95
N ALA A 5 -29.27 20.33 28.40
CA ALA A 5 -29.67 20.23 27.00
C ALA A 5 -28.57 20.74 26.06
N THR A 6 -27.80 21.73 26.49
CA THR A 6 -26.69 22.33 25.71
C THR A 6 -25.51 21.37 25.59
N CYS A 7 -25.17 20.63 26.67
CA CYS A 7 -24.11 19.61 26.63
C CYS A 7 -24.47 18.41 25.74
N LEU A 8 -25.71 17.93 25.79
CA LEU A 8 -26.16 16.80 24.96
C LEU A 8 -26.13 17.14 23.46
N LEU A 9 -26.52 18.37 23.10
CA LEU A 9 -26.47 18.85 21.72
C LEU A 9 -25.02 18.99 21.22
N ALA A 10 -24.12 19.49 22.06
CA ALA A 10 -22.69 19.61 21.73
C ALA A 10 -22.02 18.24 21.55
N CYS A 11 -22.33 17.25 22.40
CA CYS A 11 -21.85 15.87 22.24
C CYS A 11 -22.41 15.21 20.98
N PHE A 12 -23.68 15.45 20.63
CA PHE A 12 -24.30 14.93 19.42
C PHE A 12 -23.70 15.56 18.14
N LEU A 13 -23.41 16.87 18.17
CA LEU A 13 -22.72 17.59 17.10
C LEU A 13 -21.26 17.15 16.93
N LEU A 14 -20.55 16.91 18.04
CA LEU A 14 -19.20 16.34 18.01
C LEU A 14 -19.18 14.91 17.45
N TRP A 15 -20.20 14.10 17.79
CA TRP A 15 -20.38 12.76 17.24
C TRP A 15 -20.71 12.77 15.74
N LEU A 16 -21.57 13.69 15.29
CA LEU A 16 -21.84 13.93 13.86
C LEU A 16 -20.61 14.41 13.09
N CYS A 17 -19.82 15.31 13.68
CA CYS A 17 -18.58 15.81 13.08
C CYS A 17 -17.50 14.71 13.00
N SER A 18 -17.50 13.77 13.94
CA SER A 18 -16.61 12.59 13.92
C SER A 18 -16.96 11.61 12.80
N ARG A 19 -18.24 11.48 12.42
CA ARG A 19 -18.67 10.72 11.23
C ARG A 19 -18.33 11.39 9.91
N ALA A 20 -18.05 12.70 9.92
CA ALA A 20 -17.63 13.45 8.74
C ALA A 20 -16.13 13.29 8.44
N PHE A 21 -15.38 12.51 9.22
CA PHE A 21 -14.05 12.05 8.84
C PHE A 21 -14.19 11.01 7.72
N ALA A 22 -14.24 11.53 6.50
CA ALA A 22 -13.98 10.95 5.19
C ALA A 22 -14.09 9.41 5.11
N GLU A 23 -15.24 8.95 4.65
CA GLU A 23 -15.32 7.64 4.00
C GLU A 23 -14.27 7.59 2.88
N ALA A 24 -13.44 6.54 2.85
CA ALA A 24 -12.43 6.40 1.82
C ALA A 24 -13.11 6.46 0.45
N PRO A 25 -12.53 7.15 -0.55
CA PRO A 25 -13.16 7.29 -1.87
C PRO A 25 -13.45 5.94 -2.54
N TRP A 26 -12.84 4.86 -2.05
CA TRP A 26 -13.08 3.50 -2.48
C TRP A 26 -12.96 2.51 -1.32
N ALA A 27 -13.98 1.67 -1.12
CA ALA A 27 -13.98 0.55 -0.20
C ALA A 27 -14.35 -0.73 -0.98
N PRO A 28 -13.40 -1.68 -1.18
CA PRO A 28 -13.66 -2.90 -1.95
C PRO A 28 -14.44 -3.95 -1.16
N ASP A 29 -14.37 -3.94 0.17
CA ASP A 29 -15.11 -4.83 1.06
C ASP A 29 -16.56 -4.36 1.23
N LEU A 30 -17.52 -5.26 0.98
CA LEU A 30 -18.96 -4.97 1.08
C LEU A 30 -19.56 -5.31 2.46
N SER A 31 -18.75 -5.80 3.40
CA SER A 31 -19.13 -6.15 4.78
C SER A 31 -20.22 -7.23 4.91
N ASP A 32 -20.50 -7.97 3.84
CA ASP A 32 -21.47 -9.07 3.77
C ASP A 32 -20.82 -10.40 3.33
N GLY A 33 -19.49 -10.45 3.33
CA GLY A 33 -18.70 -11.57 2.83
C GLY A 33 -18.41 -11.51 1.32
N ALA A 34 -18.93 -10.49 0.61
CA ALA A 34 -18.56 -10.21 -0.77
C ALA A 34 -17.57 -9.03 -0.88
N TYR A 35 -16.95 -8.90 -2.06
CA TYR A 35 -16.07 -7.79 -2.40
C TYR A 35 -16.34 -7.31 -3.82
N LYS A 36 -15.90 -6.10 -4.15
CA LYS A 36 -15.92 -5.54 -5.50
C LYS A 36 -14.52 -5.19 -5.98
N ASN A 37 -14.32 -5.33 -7.29
CA ASN A 37 -13.08 -4.93 -7.94
C ASN A 37 -13.13 -3.47 -8.43
N PRO A 38 -11.96 -2.81 -8.50
CA PRO A 38 -10.63 -3.32 -8.11
C PRO A 38 -10.42 -3.33 -6.58
N VAL A 39 -9.68 -4.32 -6.05
CA VAL A 39 -9.32 -4.32 -4.61
C VAL A 39 -8.38 -3.18 -4.21
N LEU A 40 -7.61 -2.65 -5.18
CA LEU A 40 -6.79 -1.45 -5.05
C LEU A 40 -7.21 -0.46 -6.14
N PHE A 41 -8.02 0.56 -5.79
CA PHE A 41 -8.42 1.61 -6.75
C PHE A 41 -7.44 2.78 -6.75
N ALA A 42 -6.18 2.47 -7.07
CA ALA A 42 -5.06 3.39 -7.13
C ALA A 42 -3.97 2.84 -8.08
N ASP A 43 -2.92 3.61 -8.32
CA ASP A 43 -1.81 3.21 -9.19
C ASP A 43 -0.86 2.21 -8.51
N TYR A 44 -1.19 0.93 -8.64
CA TYR A 44 -0.36 -0.20 -8.25
C TYR A 44 -0.19 -1.13 -9.45
N SER A 45 0.64 -0.72 -10.41
CA SER A 45 0.98 -1.50 -11.60
C SER A 45 1.87 -2.70 -11.26
N ASP A 46 1.74 -3.77 -12.05
CA ASP A 46 2.49 -5.02 -11.90
C ASP A 46 2.49 -5.59 -10.46
N PRO A 47 1.31 -5.76 -9.82
CA PRO A 47 1.25 -6.28 -8.45
C PRO A 47 1.73 -7.74 -8.42
N ASP A 48 2.70 -8.04 -7.57
CA ASP A 48 3.14 -9.39 -7.25
C ASP A 48 2.90 -9.67 -5.76
N VAL A 49 2.31 -10.83 -5.47
CA VAL A 49 1.74 -11.15 -4.15
C VAL A 49 2.28 -12.48 -3.64
N ILE A 50 2.60 -12.54 -2.35
CA ILE A 50 2.94 -13.77 -1.63
C ILE A 50 2.12 -13.92 -0.35
N ARG A 51 2.10 -15.15 0.18
CA ARG A 51 1.58 -15.47 1.51
C ARG A 51 2.70 -15.98 2.41
N VAL A 52 2.76 -15.51 3.64
CA VAL A 52 3.65 -16.01 4.70
C VAL A 52 2.82 -16.23 5.96
N GLY A 53 2.61 -17.49 6.35
CA GLY A 53 1.65 -17.80 7.41
C GLY A 53 0.24 -17.33 7.03
N ASP A 54 -0.40 -16.56 7.90
CA ASP A 54 -1.76 -16.01 7.68
C ASP A 54 -1.74 -14.59 7.09
N ASP A 55 -0.58 -14.13 6.63
CA ASP A 55 -0.36 -12.78 6.12
C ASP A 55 -0.09 -12.80 4.61
N PHE A 56 -0.66 -11.83 3.90
CA PHE A 56 -0.40 -11.59 2.49
C PHE A 56 0.40 -10.30 2.33
N TYR A 57 1.39 -10.34 1.45
CA TYR A 57 2.24 -9.21 1.11
C TYR A 57 2.22 -8.97 -0.39
N LEU A 58 2.10 -7.71 -0.78
CA LEU A 58 2.07 -7.25 -2.16
C LEU A 58 3.15 -6.18 -2.36
N THR A 59 3.85 -6.23 -3.48
CA THR A 59 4.64 -5.11 -3.99
C THR A 59 4.22 -4.78 -5.42
N ALA A 60 4.51 -3.56 -5.86
CA ALA A 60 4.14 -3.04 -7.17
C ALA A 60 5.26 -2.20 -7.78
N SER A 61 5.15 -1.95 -9.09
CA SER A 61 5.99 -0.99 -9.81
C SER A 61 5.87 0.41 -9.19
N SER A 62 6.95 1.19 -9.27
CA SER A 62 6.98 2.58 -8.77
C SER A 62 7.70 3.55 -9.72
N PHE A 63 8.32 3.05 -10.79
CA PHE A 63 9.07 3.84 -11.74
C PHE A 63 10.09 4.76 -11.03
N GLY A 64 10.02 6.07 -11.27
CA GLY A 64 10.87 7.07 -10.63
C GLY A 64 10.35 7.60 -9.30
N CYS A 65 9.21 7.11 -8.79
CA CYS A 65 8.64 7.56 -7.53
C CYS A 65 9.42 6.99 -6.34
N VAL A 66 9.77 7.84 -5.38
CA VAL A 66 10.44 7.45 -4.13
C VAL A 66 9.63 7.93 -2.91
N PRO A 67 9.55 7.16 -1.81
CA PRO A 67 10.13 5.83 -1.65
C PRO A 67 9.47 4.79 -2.59
N ALA A 68 10.28 3.87 -3.10
CA ALA A 68 9.95 2.92 -4.16
C ALA A 68 9.70 1.51 -3.61
N LEU A 69 9.11 0.63 -4.43
CA LEU A 69 8.70 -0.73 -4.04
C LEU A 69 7.79 -0.70 -2.80
N PRO A 70 6.57 -0.15 -2.90
CA PRO A 70 5.63 -0.12 -1.78
C PRO A 70 5.31 -1.53 -1.33
N ILE A 71 5.35 -1.77 -0.03
CA ILE A 71 4.97 -3.05 0.58
C ILE A 71 3.61 -2.88 1.22
N LEU A 72 2.64 -3.64 0.72
CA LEU A 72 1.28 -3.68 1.22
C LEU A 72 1.07 -5.00 1.96
N HIS A 73 0.28 -4.94 3.03
CA HIS A 73 -0.09 -6.07 3.86
C HIS A 73 -1.61 -6.25 3.87
N SER A 74 -2.06 -7.51 3.87
CA SER A 74 -3.46 -7.89 4.02
C SER A 74 -3.57 -9.22 4.78
N LYS A 75 -4.74 -9.44 5.40
CA LYS A 75 -5.14 -10.72 5.98
C LYS A 75 -6.21 -11.45 5.15
N ASP A 76 -6.81 -10.78 4.18
CA ASP A 76 -8.02 -11.23 3.47
C ASP A 76 -7.97 -11.03 1.93
N LEU A 77 -6.84 -10.52 1.40
CA LEU A 77 -6.62 -10.18 -0.02
C LEU A 77 -7.50 -9.04 -0.57
N VAL A 78 -8.35 -8.43 0.26
CA VAL A 78 -9.29 -7.37 -0.14
C VAL A 78 -8.89 -6.04 0.50
N ASN A 79 -8.65 -6.05 1.80
CA ASN A 79 -8.28 -4.90 2.59
C ASN A 79 -6.76 -4.84 2.72
N TRP A 80 -6.14 -3.86 2.05
CA TRP A 80 -4.69 -3.70 1.98
C TRP A 80 -4.24 -2.43 2.69
N ARG A 81 -3.11 -2.50 3.38
CA ARG A 81 -2.46 -1.34 4.02
C ARG A 81 -0.99 -1.28 3.63
N ILE A 82 -0.50 -0.09 3.29
CA ILE A 82 0.94 0.14 3.12
C ILE A 82 1.63 0.02 4.50
N ILE A 83 2.61 -0.86 4.59
CA ILE A 83 3.43 -1.08 5.79
C ILE A 83 4.87 -0.56 5.64
N GLY A 84 5.33 -0.34 4.41
CA GLY A 84 6.70 0.09 4.16
C GLY A 84 7.01 0.28 2.68
N HIS A 85 8.29 0.53 2.40
CA HIS A 85 8.85 0.63 1.05
C HIS A 85 10.25 0.03 1.07
N ALA A 86 10.57 -0.85 0.11
CA ALA A 86 11.85 -1.56 0.11
C ALA A 86 13.04 -0.71 -0.38
N ALA A 87 12.79 0.43 -1.03
CA ALA A 87 13.84 1.33 -1.52
C ALA A 87 13.55 2.80 -1.22
N GLN A 88 14.37 3.43 -0.38
CA GLN A 88 14.16 4.82 0.05
C GLN A 88 14.62 5.87 -0.97
N ARG A 89 15.57 5.50 -1.84
CA ARG A 89 16.11 6.36 -2.91
C ARG A 89 16.47 5.52 -4.12
N LEU A 90 16.41 6.12 -5.30
CA LEU A 90 17.00 5.58 -6.53
C LEU A 90 18.40 6.18 -6.73
N SER A 91 19.10 5.71 -7.76
CA SER A 91 20.42 6.25 -8.13
C SER A 91 20.31 7.73 -8.56
N SER A 92 21.44 8.44 -8.55
CA SER A 92 21.52 9.85 -8.96
C SER A 92 21.08 10.11 -10.42
N ARG A 93 20.90 9.07 -11.23
CA ARG A 93 20.25 9.16 -12.56
C ARG A 93 18.85 9.78 -12.47
N PHE A 94 18.15 9.53 -11.36
CA PHE A 94 16.80 10.01 -11.09
C PHE A 94 16.76 11.40 -10.42
N ASP A 95 17.92 12.07 -10.27
CA ASP A 95 17.96 13.50 -9.91
C ASP A 95 17.51 14.41 -11.07
N THR A 96 17.30 13.82 -12.25
CA THR A 96 16.67 14.45 -13.43
C THR A 96 15.41 13.69 -13.81
N VAL A 97 14.53 14.31 -14.59
CA VAL A 97 13.27 13.68 -15.02
C VAL A 97 13.56 12.47 -15.91
N GLN A 98 13.05 11.31 -15.50
CA GLN A 98 13.21 10.01 -16.18
C GLN A 98 11.84 9.32 -16.31
N HIS A 99 10.95 9.87 -17.14
CA HIS A 99 9.58 9.34 -17.30
C HIS A 99 9.58 7.86 -17.75
N GLY A 100 8.80 7.03 -17.04
CA GLY A 100 8.65 5.61 -17.35
C GLY A 100 9.87 4.74 -17.01
N ASN A 101 10.89 5.30 -16.37
CA ASN A 101 12.10 4.58 -15.98
C ASN A 101 12.15 4.30 -14.47
N GLY A 102 13.07 3.44 -14.02
CA GLY A 102 13.30 3.11 -12.62
C GLY A 102 12.78 1.72 -12.26
N ILE A 103 11.94 1.65 -11.24
CA ILE A 103 11.43 0.36 -10.74
C ILE A 103 10.24 -0.11 -11.58
N TRP A 104 10.51 -1.04 -12.51
CA TRP A 104 9.50 -1.77 -13.27
C TRP A 104 8.99 -3.00 -12.48
N ALA A 105 8.27 -3.89 -13.15
CA ALA A 105 7.59 -5.06 -12.59
C ALA A 105 8.45 -5.81 -11.56
N PRO A 106 8.09 -5.76 -10.26
CA PRO A 106 8.79 -6.48 -9.21
C PRO A 106 8.33 -7.93 -9.08
N CYS A 107 9.16 -8.74 -8.42
CA CYS A 107 8.84 -10.10 -8.02
C CYS A 107 9.27 -10.31 -6.56
N ILE A 108 8.32 -10.45 -5.64
CA ILE A 108 8.53 -10.70 -4.22
C ILE A 108 8.44 -12.19 -3.91
N ARG A 109 9.39 -12.76 -3.17
CA ARG A 109 9.36 -14.18 -2.74
C ARG A 109 9.77 -14.30 -1.29
N TYR A 110 9.17 -15.22 -0.56
CA TYR A 110 9.60 -15.57 0.79
C TYR A 110 10.24 -16.95 0.79
N HIS A 111 11.46 -17.04 1.30
CA HIS A 111 12.19 -18.29 1.41
C HIS A 111 13.20 -18.22 2.57
N ASP A 112 13.23 -19.26 3.40
CA ASP A 112 14.19 -19.43 4.50
C ASP A 112 14.28 -18.23 5.47
N GLY A 113 13.12 -17.68 5.87
CA GLY A 113 13.09 -16.53 6.78
C GLY A 113 13.38 -15.17 6.13
N TRP A 114 13.49 -15.12 4.81
CA TRP A 114 13.81 -13.90 4.06
C TRP A 114 12.74 -13.56 3.04
N TYR A 115 12.41 -12.28 2.96
CA TYR A 115 11.71 -11.65 1.85
C TYR A 115 12.74 -11.19 0.82
N TRP A 116 12.53 -11.56 -0.43
CA TRP A 116 13.38 -11.24 -1.57
C TRP A 116 12.54 -10.45 -2.57
N ILE A 117 13.06 -9.35 -3.09
CA ILE A 117 12.43 -8.61 -4.18
C ILE A 117 13.44 -8.50 -5.32
N PHE A 118 13.03 -8.98 -6.50
CA PHE A 118 13.77 -8.83 -7.75
C PHE A 118 13.06 -7.79 -8.61
N VAL A 119 13.83 -6.92 -9.27
CA VAL A 119 13.32 -5.88 -10.15
C VAL A 119 14.13 -5.87 -11.43
N GLY A 120 13.47 -5.83 -12.58
CA GLY A 120 14.13 -5.57 -13.86
C GLY A 120 14.30 -4.06 -14.09
N ASP A 121 15.51 -3.65 -14.45
CA ASP A 121 15.81 -2.34 -15.03
C ASP A 121 16.38 -2.58 -16.45
N PRO A 122 15.80 -1.97 -17.50
CA PRO A 122 16.24 -2.19 -18.88
C PRO A 122 17.73 -1.90 -19.14
N ASP A 123 18.33 -1.00 -18.37
CA ASP A 123 19.70 -0.52 -18.56
C ASP A 123 20.67 -1.15 -17.56
N LEU A 124 20.21 -1.51 -16.36
CA LEU A 124 21.03 -2.05 -15.27
C LEU A 124 20.91 -3.57 -15.10
N GLY A 125 19.96 -4.21 -15.77
CA GLY A 125 19.66 -5.63 -15.63
C GLY A 125 18.76 -5.93 -14.43
N ILE A 126 18.96 -7.08 -13.79
CA ILE A 126 18.14 -7.50 -12.64
C ILE A 126 18.79 -7.01 -11.34
N LEU A 127 18.07 -6.19 -10.60
CA LEU A 127 18.42 -5.73 -9.26
C LEU A 127 17.71 -6.58 -8.21
N MET A 128 18.29 -6.68 -7.01
CA MET A 128 17.72 -7.45 -5.90
C MET A 128 17.91 -6.73 -4.57
N THR A 129 16.87 -6.77 -3.74
CA THR A 129 16.94 -6.42 -2.31
C THR A 129 16.29 -7.51 -1.48
N ARG A 130 16.65 -7.61 -0.19
CA ARG A 130 16.07 -8.58 0.73
C ARG A 130 16.03 -8.06 2.16
N SER A 131 15.07 -8.57 2.93
CA SER A 131 14.89 -8.24 4.34
C SER A 131 14.35 -9.45 5.11
N ARG A 132 14.54 -9.48 6.42
CA ARG A 132 13.87 -10.44 7.32
C ARG A 132 12.49 -9.98 7.77
N GLU A 133 12.26 -8.67 7.67
CA GLU A 133 10.98 -8.03 7.94
C GLU A 133 10.38 -7.53 6.61
N PRO A 134 9.07 -7.67 6.41
CA PRO A 134 8.40 -7.23 5.19
C PRO A 134 8.41 -5.70 5.04
#